data_AF-A0A7V2WHF9-F1
#
_entry.id   AF-A0A7V2WHF9-F1
#
_cell.length_a   1.000
_cell.length_b   1.000
_cell.length_c   1.000
_cell.angle_alpha   90.00
_cell.angle_beta   90.00
_cell.angle_gamma   90.00
#
_symmetry.space_group_name_H-M   'P 1'
#
loop_
_entity.id
_entity.type
_entity.pdbx_description
1 polymer ?
#
loop_
_entity_poly.entity_id
_entity_poly.type
_entity_poly.pdbx_seq_one_letter_code
_entity_poly.pdbx_strand_id
1 'polypeptide(L)'
;KEDRVTGLDKKHLKNYVKKGKGKLQGSVKIHKELTDMITFKQLNLLHEWPFKGPFDFIFCRNVVIYFNKDTQKELFDRYANNLLDNAALFIGHSESLYKVTDRFKSIGQTIYRKKK
;
A
#
# COMPACT_ATOMS: atom_id res chain seq x y z
N LYS A 1 8.02 13.25 13.88
CA LYS A 1 8.80 14.49 14.02
C LYS A 1 8.43 15.42 12.86
N GLU A 2 8.49 16.73 13.03
CA GLU A 2 8.01 17.72 12.03
C GLU A 2 8.76 17.67 10.69
N ASP A 3 10.02 17.26 10.69
CA ASP A 3 10.86 16.99 9.51
C ASP A 3 10.33 15.83 8.63
N ARG A 4 9.44 14.99 9.15
CA ARG A 4 8.88 13.84 8.41
C ARG A 4 7.63 14.16 7.59
N VAL A 5 7.10 15.38 7.66
CA VAL A 5 5.88 15.79 6.94
C VAL A 5 6.17 16.82 5.83
N THR A 6 7.42 16.90 5.37
CA THR A 6 7.90 17.86 4.37
C THR A 6 7.28 17.69 2.98
N GLY A 7 6.78 16.49 2.65
CA GLY A 7 6.11 16.21 1.37
C GLY A 7 4.65 16.64 1.30
N LEU A 8 4.09 17.23 2.36
CA LEU A 8 2.68 17.66 2.40
C LEU A 8 2.57 19.17 2.17
N ASP A 9 1.58 19.59 1.39
CA ASP A 9 1.28 21.01 1.25
C ASP A 9 0.73 21.62 2.55
N LYS A 10 0.69 22.96 2.60
CA LYS A 10 0.23 23.71 3.79
C LYS A 10 -1.21 23.37 4.18
N LYS A 11 -2.08 23.04 3.22
CA LYS A 11 -3.50 22.73 3.47
C LYS A 11 -3.62 21.38 4.18
N HIS A 12 -2.92 20.35 3.71
CA HIS A 12 -2.91 19.04 4.33
C HIS A 12 -2.26 19.07 5.72
N LEU A 13 -1.15 19.81 5.88
CA LEU A 13 -0.52 20.01 7.17
C LEU A 13 -1.48 20.66 8.17
N LYS A 14 -2.18 21.72 7.76
CA LYS A 14 -3.15 22.42 8.60
C LYS A 14 -4.34 21.55 8.99
N ASN A 15 -4.86 20.78 8.03
CA ASN A 15 -6.10 20.05 8.22
C ASN A 15 -5.92 18.72 8.96
N TYR A 16 -4.74 18.08 8.84
CA TYR A 16 -4.59 16.68 9.24
C TYR A 16 -3.40 16.41 10.17
N VAL A 17 -2.57 17.40 10.48
CA VAL A 17 -1.37 17.24 11.32
C VAL A 17 -1.41 18.18 12.51
N LYS A 18 -1.37 17.62 13.74
CA LYS A 18 -1.20 18.36 14.99
C LYS A 18 0.27 18.44 15.35
N LYS A 19 0.75 19.65 15.67
CA LYS A 19 2.10 19.87 16.19
C LYS A 19 2.12 19.78 17.71
N GLY A 20 3.10 19.07 18.26
CA GLY A 20 3.29 18.97 19.70
C GLY A 20 3.78 20.30 20.31
N LYS A 21 3.41 20.55 21.57
CA LYS A 21 3.83 21.74 22.35
C LYS A 21 4.52 21.30 23.64
N GLY A 22 5.29 22.20 24.26
CA GLY A 22 6.01 21.92 25.51
C GLY A 22 6.95 20.73 25.39
N LYS A 23 6.78 19.71 26.24
CA LYS A 23 7.58 18.47 26.23
C LYS A 23 7.51 17.69 24.91
N LEU A 24 6.50 17.95 24.07
CA LEU A 24 6.30 17.30 22.77
C LEU A 24 6.70 18.20 21.58
N GLN A 25 7.39 19.31 21.81
CA GLN A 25 7.82 20.21 20.73
C GLN A 25 8.66 19.46 19.67
N GLY A 26 8.41 19.73 18.39
CA GLY A 26 9.04 19.04 17.26
C GLY A 26 8.44 17.66 16.94
N SER A 27 7.50 17.17 17.73
CA SER A 27 6.69 15.99 17.40
C SER A 27 5.43 16.37 16.60
N VAL A 28 4.90 15.39 15.89
CA VAL A 28 3.63 15.53 15.14
C VAL A 28 2.72 14.36 15.46
N LYS A 29 1.42 14.60 15.40
CA LYS A 29 0.38 13.58 15.52
C LYS A 29 -0.65 13.78 14.40
N ILE A 30 -1.01 12.70 13.71
CA ILE A 30 -2.06 12.75 12.69
C ILE A 30 -3.43 12.90 13.37
N HIS A 31 -4.34 13.61 12.71
CA HIS A 31 -5.72 13.76 13.17
C HIS A 31 -6.42 12.41 13.33
N LYS A 32 -7.24 12.31 14.37
CA LYS A 32 -7.96 11.08 14.71
C LYS A 32 -8.90 10.64 13.59
N GLU A 33 -9.53 11.60 12.91
CA GLU A 33 -10.40 11.34 11.75
C GLU A 33 -9.71 10.50 10.66
N LEU A 34 -8.41 10.72 10.41
CA LEU A 34 -7.64 9.95 9.45
C LEU A 34 -7.23 8.59 10.02
N THR A 35 -6.75 8.57 11.27
CA THR A 35 -6.28 7.31 11.87
C THR A 35 -7.41 6.31 12.09
N ASP A 36 -8.63 6.79 12.31
CA ASP A 36 -9.80 5.94 12.52
C ASP A 36 -10.27 5.24 11.22
N MET A 37 -9.86 5.75 10.06
CA MET A 37 -10.09 5.09 8.76
C MET A 37 -9.05 3.98 8.48
N ILE A 38 -8.02 3.83 9.32
CA ILE A 38 -6.88 2.94 9.08
C ILE A 38 -6.87 1.83 10.12
N THR A 39 -6.97 0.58 9.66
CA THR A 39 -6.76 -0.60 10.51
C THR A 39 -5.37 -1.16 10.30
N PHE A 40 -4.58 -1.23 11.36
CA PHE A 40 -3.28 -1.91 11.35
C PHE A 40 -3.42 -3.35 11.83
N LYS A 41 -2.92 -4.30 11.05
CA LYS A 41 -2.80 -5.72 11.43
C LYS A 41 -1.41 -6.23 11.05
N GLN A 42 -0.90 -7.16 11.85
CA GLN A 42 0.28 -7.91 11.48
C GLN A 42 -0.07 -8.92 10.38
N LEU A 43 0.74 -8.96 9.34
CA LEU A 43 0.56 -9.85 8.20
C LEU A 43 1.92 -10.39 7.78
N ASN A 44 2.05 -11.72 7.73
CA ASN A 44 3.09 -12.36 6.93
C ASN A 44 2.48 -12.70 5.56
N LEU A 45 3.05 -12.14 4.48
CA LEU A 45 2.53 -12.32 3.12
C LEU A 45 2.48 -13.79 2.68
N LEU A 46 3.34 -14.64 3.24
CA LEU A 46 3.42 -16.07 2.92
C LEU A 46 2.42 -16.93 3.71
N HIS A 47 1.83 -16.40 4.77
CA HIS A 47 0.87 -17.13 5.61
C HIS A 47 -0.57 -16.74 5.26
N GLU A 48 -1.55 -17.26 5.99
CA GLU A 48 -2.94 -16.86 5.86
C GLU A 48 -3.12 -15.36 6.15
N TRP A 49 -3.90 -14.68 5.30
CA TRP A 49 -4.12 -13.24 5.42
C TRP A 49 -5.28 -12.95 6.39
N PRO A 50 -5.14 -12.02 7.35
CA PRO A 50 -6.12 -11.79 8.42
C PRO A 50 -7.29 -10.90 7.98
N PHE A 51 -7.64 -10.97 6.69
CA PHE A 51 -8.69 -10.20 6.03
C PHE A 51 -9.29 -11.01 4.90
N LYS A 52 -10.51 -10.64 4.51
CA LYS A 52 -11.20 -11.19 3.35
C LYS A 52 -11.45 -10.04 2.38
N GLY A 53 -11.09 -10.24 1.11
CA GLY A 53 -11.42 -9.33 0.04
C GLY A 53 -12.92 -9.40 -0.34
N PRO A 54 -13.31 -8.77 -1.47
CA PRO A 54 -12.42 -8.14 -2.45
C PRO A 54 -12.10 -6.66 -2.10
N PHE A 55 -10.93 -6.19 -2.53
CA PHE A 55 -10.50 -4.80 -2.42
C PHE A 55 -10.62 -4.06 -3.76
N ASP A 56 -10.87 -2.76 -3.71
CA ASP A 56 -10.85 -1.85 -4.88
C ASP A 56 -9.42 -1.59 -5.39
N PHE A 57 -8.44 -1.68 -4.50
CA PHE A 57 -7.03 -1.59 -4.84
C PHE A 57 -6.14 -2.20 -3.76
N ILE A 58 -4.94 -2.62 -4.16
CA ILE A 58 -3.88 -3.09 -3.25
C ILE A 58 -2.60 -2.30 -3.56
N PHE A 59 -1.95 -1.80 -2.51
CA PHE A 59 -0.58 -1.30 -2.57
C PHE A 59 0.37 -2.33 -1.95
N CYS A 60 1.30 -2.84 -2.74
CA CYS A 60 2.40 -3.69 -2.26
C CYS A 60 3.68 -3.23 -2.94
N ARG A 61 4.28 -2.15 -2.42
CA ARG A 61 5.43 -1.47 -3.03
C ARG A 61 6.71 -1.74 -2.24
N ASN A 62 7.79 -2.05 -2.95
CA ASN A 62 9.14 -2.23 -2.39
C ASN A 62 9.24 -3.40 -1.39
N VAL A 63 8.44 -4.45 -1.59
CA VAL A 63 8.40 -5.64 -0.74
C VAL A 63 8.56 -6.92 -1.57
N VAL A 64 7.91 -7.01 -2.73
CA VAL A 64 7.94 -8.27 -3.50
C VAL A 64 9.31 -8.59 -4.09
N ILE A 65 10.19 -7.58 -4.21
CA ILE A 65 11.60 -7.76 -4.61
C ILE A 65 12.40 -8.70 -3.71
N TYR A 66 11.97 -8.93 -2.47
CA TYR A 66 12.69 -9.80 -1.53
C TYR A 66 12.37 -11.28 -1.72
N PHE A 67 11.41 -11.63 -2.58
CA PHE A 67 11.00 -13.01 -2.82
C PHE A 67 11.52 -13.54 -4.17
N ASN A 68 11.70 -14.87 -4.26
CA ASN A 68 12.00 -15.53 -5.53
C ASN A 68 10.79 -15.47 -6.50
N LYS A 69 11.00 -15.83 -7.76
CA LYS A 69 9.96 -15.72 -8.80
C LYS A 69 8.71 -16.56 -8.52
N ASP A 70 8.88 -17.75 -7.96
CA ASP A 70 7.76 -18.65 -7.66
C ASP A 70 6.88 -18.06 -6.56
N THR A 71 7.49 -17.54 -5.49
CA THR A 71 6.80 -16.84 -4.41
C THR A 71 6.17 -15.54 -4.89
N GLN A 72 6.83 -14.77 -5.77
CA GLN A 72 6.21 -13.59 -6.37
C GLN A 72 4.95 -13.95 -7.16
N LYS A 73 5.00 -15.03 -7.95
CA LYS A 73 3.84 -15.51 -8.71
C LYS A 73 2.68 -15.87 -7.78
N GLU A 74 2.94 -16.65 -6.75
CA GLU A 74 1.93 -17.00 -5.74
C GLU A 74 1.31 -15.73 -5.12
N LEU A 75 2.14 -14.76 -4.71
CA LEU A 75 1.66 -13.52 -4.13
C LEU A 75 0.77 -12.72 -5.08
N PHE A 76 1.18 -12.56 -6.35
CA PHE A 76 0.37 -11.83 -7.32
C PHE A 76 -0.96 -12.53 -7.62
N ASP A 77 -0.97 -13.87 -7.68
CA ASP A 77 -2.21 -14.62 -7.87
C ASP A 77 -3.13 -14.49 -6.64
N ARG A 78 -2.56 -14.48 -5.43
CA ARG A 78 -3.31 -14.21 -4.20
C ARG A 78 -3.85 -12.77 -4.14
N TYR A 79 -3.10 -11.78 -4.62
CA TYR A 79 -3.62 -10.41 -4.76
C TYR A 79 -4.77 -10.36 -5.75
N ALA A 80 -4.65 -11.01 -6.92
CA ALA A 80 -5.71 -11.06 -7.91
C ALA A 80 -7.00 -11.70 -7.35
N ASN A 81 -6.87 -12.74 -6.52
CA ASN A 81 -8.02 -13.37 -5.85
C ASN A 81 -8.72 -12.46 -4.83
N ASN A 82 -7.99 -11.52 -4.24
CA ASN A 82 -8.52 -10.56 -3.26
C ASN A 82 -8.85 -9.19 -3.87
N LEU A 83 -8.77 -9.05 -5.20
CA LEU A 83 -9.11 -7.82 -5.90
C LEU A 83 -10.42 -7.99 -6.66
N LEU A 84 -11.23 -6.92 -6.69
CA LEU A 84 -12.35 -6.82 -7.63
C LEU A 84 -11.84 -6.87 -9.07
N ASP A 85 -12.69 -7.27 -10.01
CA ASP A 85 -12.36 -7.19 -11.43
C ASP A 85 -12.13 -5.74 -11.83
N ASN A 86 -11.09 -5.50 -12.64
CA ASN A 86 -10.64 -4.16 -13.02
C ASN A 86 -10.08 -3.29 -11.88
N ALA A 87 -9.92 -3.83 -10.68
CA ALA A 87 -9.23 -3.18 -9.57
C ALA A 87 -7.73 -3.03 -9.83
N ALA A 88 -7.10 -2.09 -9.11
CA ALA A 88 -5.71 -1.71 -9.31
C ALA A 88 -4.76 -2.34 -8.28
N LEU A 89 -3.63 -2.84 -8.76
CA LEU A 89 -2.46 -3.23 -7.97
C LEU A 89 -1.33 -2.24 -8.23
N PHE A 90 -0.80 -1.66 -7.16
CA PHE A 90 0.32 -0.72 -7.18
C PHE A 90 1.57 -1.36 -6.60
N ILE A 91 2.67 -1.34 -7.36
CA ILE A 91 3.97 -1.89 -6.95
C ILE A 91 5.07 -0.82 -6.94
N GLY A 92 6.27 -1.20 -6.51
CA GLY A 92 7.47 -0.37 -6.47
C GLY A 92 8.13 -0.24 -7.84
N HIS A 93 9.04 0.74 -7.98
CA HIS A 93 9.72 1.03 -9.25
C HIS A 93 10.64 -0.09 -9.75
N SER A 94 11.18 -0.89 -8.83
CA SER A 94 12.04 -2.03 -9.15
C SER A 94 11.27 -3.35 -9.29
N GLU A 95 9.93 -3.30 -9.22
CA GLU A 95 9.06 -4.47 -9.23
C GLU A 95 8.34 -4.58 -10.58
N SER A 96 8.14 -5.81 -11.06
CA SER A 96 7.44 -6.06 -12.32
C SER A 96 6.68 -7.38 -12.27
N LEU A 97 5.48 -7.39 -12.85
CA LEU A 97 4.69 -8.61 -13.04
C LEU A 97 5.06 -9.34 -14.34
N TYR A 98 5.96 -8.76 -15.15
CA TYR A 98 6.34 -9.32 -16.43
C TYR A 98 6.94 -10.72 -16.29
N LYS A 99 6.37 -11.68 -17.03
CA LYS A 99 6.72 -13.11 -16.96
C LYS A 99 6.50 -13.78 -15.59
N VAL A 100 5.79 -13.12 -14.67
CA VAL A 100 5.45 -13.70 -13.36
C VAL A 100 3.99 -14.19 -13.35
N THR A 101 3.06 -13.34 -13.79
CA THR A 101 1.63 -13.67 -13.90
C THR A 101 1.00 -12.95 -15.10
N ASP A 102 -0.03 -13.55 -15.70
CA ASP A 102 -0.80 -12.97 -16.80
C ASP A 102 -2.15 -12.40 -16.33
N ARG A 103 -2.48 -12.49 -15.04
CA ARG A 103 -3.77 -12.03 -14.47
C ARG A 103 -3.93 -10.51 -14.41
N PHE A 104 -2.88 -9.78 -14.75
CA PHE A 104 -2.86 -8.33 -14.73
C PHE A 104 -2.45 -7.74 -16.07
N LYS A 105 -2.88 -6.51 -16.33
CA LYS A 105 -2.44 -5.68 -17.44
C LYS A 105 -1.84 -4.39 -16.89
N SER A 106 -0.63 -4.02 -17.34
CA SER A 106 -0.06 -2.71 -17.00
C SER A 106 -0.91 -1.58 -17.57
N ILE A 107 -1.21 -0.57 -16.75
CA ILE A 107 -2.00 0.63 -17.13
C ILE A 107 -1.25 1.94 -16.85
N GLY A 108 0.00 1.86 -16.41
CA GLY A 108 0.82 3.03 -16.12
C GLY A 108 2.09 2.67 -15.38
N GLN A 109 2.81 3.69 -14.92
CA GLN A 109 4.05 3.53 -14.17
C GLN A 109 3.77 2.80 -12.86
N THR A 110 4.17 1.52 -12.76
CA THR A 110 4.01 0.66 -11.58
C THR A 110 2.54 0.38 -11.17
N ILE A 111 1.59 0.58 -12.08
CA ILE A 111 0.16 0.36 -11.85
C ILE A 111 -0.35 -0.72 -12.80
N TYR A 112 -1.01 -1.71 -12.23
CA TYR A 112 -1.53 -2.88 -12.93
C TYR A 112 -3.01 -3.05 -12.64
N ARG A 113 -3.80 -3.37 -13.65
CA ARG A 113 -5.22 -3.64 -13.53
C ARG A 113 -5.48 -5.13 -13.59
N LYS A 114 -6.25 -5.67 -12.63
CA LYS A 114 -6.69 -7.07 -12.66
C LYS A 114 -7.54 -7.30 -13.91
N LYS A 115 -7.21 -8.33 -14.70
CA LYS A 115 -8.05 -8.77 -15.81
C LYS A 115 -9.34 -9.39 -15.26
N LYS A 116 -10.40 -9.38 -16.07
CA LYS A 116 -11.60 -10.17 -15.80
C LYS A 116 -11.29 -11.66 -15.93
#